data_AF-A0A535XGI1-F1
#
_entry.id   AF-A0A535XGI1-F1
#
_cell.length_a   1.000
_cell.length_b   1.000
_cell.length_c   1.000
_cell.angle_alpha   90.00
_cell.angle_beta   90.00
_cell.angle_gamma   90.00
#
_symmetry.space_group_name_H-M   'P 1'
#
loop_
_entity.id
_entity.type
_entity.pdbx_description
1 polymer ?
#
loop_
_entity_poly.entity_id
_entity_poly.type
_entity_poly.pdbx_seq_one_letter_code
_entity_poly.pdbx_strand_id
1 'polypeptide(L)'
;MRRAEVALSEGRARDAIHELYLYAIRSLEARELIRYDPALTDRELLARAEAIPNAEALRELVAAYERSWFGLRDASPSEAERARGLARRVAP
;
A
#
# COMPACT_ATOMS: atom_id res chain seq x y z
N MET A 1 -8.26 4.52 4.67
CA MET A 1 -7.49 4.59 5.93
C MET A 1 -8.21 3.94 7.12
N ARG A 2 -9.49 4.22 7.40
CA ARG A 2 -10.23 3.64 8.54
C ARG A 2 -10.08 2.11 8.72
N ARG A 3 -10.22 1.32 7.65
CA ARG A 3 -10.10 -0.14 7.72
C ARG A 3 -8.70 -0.60 8.18
N ALA A 4 -7.65 0.06 7.70
CA ALA A 4 -6.29 -0.21 8.14
C ALA A 4 -6.08 0.13 9.63
N GLU A 5 -6.69 1.21 10.12
CA GLU A 5 -6.58 1.60 11.53
C GLU A 5 -7.28 0.60 12.46
N VAL A 6 -8.41 0.06 12.04
CA VAL A 6 -9.11 -1.04 12.74
C VAL A 6 -8.20 -2.27 12.80
N ALA A 7 -7.66 -2.72 11.65
CA ALA A 7 -6.74 -3.86 11.61
C ALA A 7 -5.48 -3.66 12.46
N LEU A 8 -4.89 -2.45 12.47
CA LEU A 8 -3.77 -2.08 13.34
C LEU A 8 -4.15 -2.21 14.83
N SER A 9 -5.32 -1.69 15.23
CA SER A 9 -5.78 -1.74 16.62
C SER A 9 -6.03 -3.16 17.13
N GLU A 10 -6.36 -4.08 16.22
CA GLU A 10 -6.59 -5.50 16.52
C GLU A 10 -5.33 -6.36 16.33
N GLY A 11 -4.17 -5.75 16.07
CA GLY A 11 -2.90 -6.46 15.89
C GLY A 11 -2.81 -7.25 14.58
N ARG A 12 -3.73 -7.05 13.64
CA ARG A 12 -3.76 -7.74 12.33
C ARG A 12 -2.86 -7.03 11.32
N ALA A 13 -1.54 -7.20 11.49
CA ALA A 13 -0.53 -6.50 10.69
C ALA A 13 -0.63 -6.76 9.18
N ARG A 14 -0.87 -8.02 8.76
CA ARG A 14 -1.04 -8.37 7.33
C ARG A 14 -2.24 -7.63 6.73
N ASP A 15 -3.39 -7.67 7.41
CA ASP A 15 -4.62 -7.00 6.96
C ASP A 15 -4.46 -5.48 6.92
N ALA A 16 -3.77 -4.92 7.91
CA ALA A 16 -3.45 -3.50 7.94
C ALA A 16 -2.63 -3.06 6.72
N ILE A 17 -1.57 -3.80 6.38
CA ILE A 17 -0.74 -3.51 5.20
C ILE A 17 -1.56 -3.60 3.92
N HIS A 18 -2.41 -4.63 3.78
CA HIS A 18 -3.28 -4.79 2.62
C HIS A 18 -4.27 -3.60 2.47
N GLU A 19 -4.93 -3.19 3.54
CA GLU A 19 -5.84 -2.05 3.51
C GLU A 19 -5.14 -0.70 3.26
N LEU A 20 -3.87 -0.57 3.66
CA LEU A 20 -3.04 0.60 3.35
C LEU A 20 -2.65 0.65 1.86
N TYR A 21 -2.27 -0.48 1.28
CA TYR A 21 -2.05 -0.62 -0.16
C TYR A 21 -3.30 -0.24 -0.96
N LEU A 22 -4.46 -0.81 -0.63
CA LEU A 22 -5.73 -0.47 -1.29
C LEU A 22 -6.12 1.00 -1.09
N TYR A 23 -5.85 1.57 0.09
CA TYR A 23 -6.07 2.99 0.34
C TYR A 23 -5.20 3.86 -0.58
N ALA A 24 -3.92 3.55 -0.74
CA ALA A 24 -3.03 4.30 -1.62
C ALA A 24 -3.52 4.28 -3.07
N ILE A 25 -3.84 3.11 -3.61
CA ILE A 25 -4.35 2.97 -5.00
C ILE A 25 -5.62 3.78 -5.22
N ARG A 26 -6.64 3.59 -4.36
CA ARG A 26 -7.90 4.33 -4.47
C ARG A 26 -7.71 5.85 -4.37
N SER A 27 -6.75 6.29 -3.57
CA SER A 27 -6.47 7.72 -3.39
C SER A 27 -5.76 8.32 -4.61
N LEU A 28 -4.85 7.58 -5.23
CA LEU A 28 -4.20 7.99 -6.47
C LEU A 28 -5.19 8.01 -7.64
N GLU A 29 -6.06 7.01 -7.73
CA GLU A 29 -7.14 6.97 -8.72
C GLU A 29 -8.13 8.13 -8.54
N ALA A 30 -8.56 8.41 -7.31
CA ALA A 30 -9.47 9.54 -7.03
C ALA A 30 -8.87 10.91 -7.35
N ARG A 31 -7.53 11.01 -7.47
CA ARG A 31 -6.79 12.21 -7.89
C ARG A 31 -6.40 12.18 -9.37
N GLU A 32 -6.86 11.17 -10.11
CA GLU A 32 -6.55 10.95 -11.52
C GLU A 32 -5.04 10.82 -11.82
N LEU A 33 -4.23 10.47 -10.81
CA LEU A 33 -2.78 10.28 -10.95
C LEU A 33 -2.43 8.93 -11.56
N ILE A 34 -3.33 7.95 -11.42
CA ILE A 34 -3.26 6.65 -12.08
C ILE A 34 -4.66 6.25 -12.52
N ARG A 35 -4.75 5.36 -13.51
CA ARG A 35 -5.96 4.60 -13.80
C ARG A 35 -5.79 3.20 -13.23
N TYR A 36 -6.51 2.88 -12.17
CA TYR A 36 -6.46 1.53 -11.60
C TYR A 36 -7.13 0.54 -12.56
N ASP A 37 -6.52 -0.62 -12.68
CA ASP A 37 -7.03 -1.74 -13.46
C ASP A 37 -6.69 -3.02 -12.68
N PRO A 38 -7.71 -3.75 -12.19
CA PRO A 38 -7.50 -4.94 -11.36
C PRO A 38 -6.86 -6.10 -12.13
N ALA A 39 -6.76 -6.04 -13.46
CA ALA A 39 -6.03 -7.02 -14.26
C ALA A 39 -4.51 -6.81 -14.25
N LEU A 40 -4.02 -5.68 -13.72
CA LEU A 40 -2.59 -5.39 -13.66
C LEU A 40 -1.91 -6.10 -12.50
N THR A 41 -0.68 -6.52 -12.76
CA THR A 41 0.28 -6.86 -11.72
C THR A 41 0.77 -5.61 -10.98
N ASP A 42 1.28 -5.80 -9.76
CA ASP A 42 1.91 -4.75 -8.97
C ASP A 42 3.08 -4.08 -9.73
N ARG A 43 3.83 -4.86 -10.53
CA ARG A 43 4.89 -4.33 -11.40
C ARG A 43 4.35 -3.38 -12.46
N GLU A 44 3.27 -3.76 -13.14
CA GLU A 44 2.66 -2.92 -14.19
C GLU A 44 1.99 -1.68 -13.61
N LEU A 45 1.36 -1.80 -12.45
CA LEU A 45 0.84 -0.68 -11.67
C LEU A 45 1.97 0.33 -11.37
N LEU A 46 3.11 -0.14 -10.86
CA LEU A 46 4.26 0.71 -10.54
C LEU A 46 4.87 1.38 -11.78
N ALA A 47 4.91 0.69 -12.93
CA ALA A 47 5.37 1.29 -14.19
C ALA A 47 4.47 2.45 -14.62
N ARG A 48 3.14 2.32 -14.49
CA ARG A 48 2.19 3.40 -14.78
C ARG A 48 2.28 4.56 -13.78
N ALA A 49 2.69 4.27 -12.55
CA ALA A 49 2.83 5.25 -11.48
C ALA A 49 4.23 5.90 -11.42
N GLU A 50 5.15 5.61 -12.34
CA GLU A 50 6.55 6.05 -12.21
C GLU A 50 6.71 7.58 -12.16
N ALA A 51 5.85 8.32 -12.85
CA ALA A 51 5.91 9.79 -12.93
C ALA A 51 5.14 10.52 -11.82
N ILE A 52 4.45 9.81 -10.91
CA ILE A 52 3.65 10.48 -9.88
C ILE A 52 4.54 11.07 -8.78
N PRO A 53 4.08 12.13 -8.09
CA PRO A 53 4.70 12.55 -6.84
C PRO A 53 4.70 11.38 -5.83
N ASN A 54 5.84 11.15 -5.19
CA ASN A 54 6.05 10.06 -4.21
C ASN A 54 5.99 8.62 -4.78
N ALA A 55 6.32 8.42 -6.06
CA ALA A 55 6.42 7.08 -6.67
C ALA A 55 7.32 6.11 -5.89
N GLU A 56 8.40 6.59 -5.26
CA GLU A 56 9.27 5.77 -4.41
C GLU A 56 8.54 5.25 -3.15
N ALA A 57 7.76 6.10 -2.49
CA ALA A 57 6.97 5.69 -1.33
C ALA A 57 5.90 4.64 -1.71
N LEU A 58 5.32 4.76 -2.92
CA LEU A 58 4.40 3.74 -3.45
C LEU A 58 5.14 2.42 -3.70
N ARG A 59 6.32 2.46 -4.30
CA ARG A 59 7.16 1.28 -4.55
C ARG A 59 7.49 0.54 -3.26
N GLU A 60 7.88 1.26 -2.22
CA GLU A 60 8.15 0.68 -0.91
C GLU A 60 6.89 0.07 -0.26
N LEU A 61 5.73 0.72 -0.41
CA LEU A 61 4.45 0.22 0.11
C LEU A 61 4.02 -1.07 -0.59
N VAL A 62 4.13 -1.11 -1.92
CA VAL A 62 3.87 -2.33 -2.71
C VAL A 62 4.79 -3.45 -2.27
N ALA A 63 6.08 -3.18 -2.11
CA ALA A 63 7.02 -4.20 -1.64
C ALA A 63 6.70 -4.70 -0.21
N ALA A 64 6.17 -3.84 0.67
CA ALA A 64 5.69 -4.25 2.00
C ALA A 64 4.45 -5.14 1.90
N TYR A 65 3.51 -4.81 1.01
CA TYR A 65 2.34 -5.62 0.72
C TYR A 65 2.71 -7.00 0.17
N GLU A 66 3.52 -7.07 -0.89
CA GLU A 66 3.97 -8.32 -1.48
C GLU A 66 4.66 -9.23 -0.45
N ARG A 67 5.57 -8.68 0.36
CA ARG A 67 6.23 -9.44 1.43
C ARG A 67 5.26 -9.93 2.51
N SER A 68 4.22 -9.16 2.83
CA SER A 68 3.25 -9.53 3.86
C SER A 68 2.34 -10.70 3.43
N TRP A 69 2.08 -10.82 2.12
CA TRP A 69 1.17 -11.81 1.55
C TRP A 69 1.86 -13.03 0.95
N PHE A 70 3.00 -12.83 0.29
CA PHE A 70 3.74 -13.89 -0.39
C PHE A 70 5.02 -14.30 0.37
N GLY A 71 5.43 -13.53 1.38
CA GLY A 71 6.56 -13.88 2.23
C GLY A 71 6.26 -15.06 3.15
N LEU A 72 7.30 -15.83 3.47
CA LEU A 72 7.21 -17.00 4.35
C LEU A 72 7.11 -16.65 5.84
N ARG A 73 7.09 -15.36 6.21
CA ARG A 73 7.00 -14.88 7.59
C ARG A 73 5.80 -13.98 7.77
N ASP A 74 5.22 -14.00 8.96
CA ASP A 74 4.15 -13.08 9.32
C ASP A 74 4.64 -11.63 9.37
N ALA A 75 3.75 -10.71 9.02
CA ALA A 75 4.00 -9.29 9.12
C ALA A 75 4.02 -8.87 10.59
N SER A 76 5.02 -8.08 10.97
CA SER A 76 5.11 -7.51 12.32
C SER A 76 4.31 -6.21 12.45
N PRO A 77 3.89 -5.83 13.68
CA PRO A 77 3.29 -4.51 13.93
C PRO A 77 4.18 -3.35 13.46
N SER A 78 5.50 -3.48 13.58
CA SER A 78 6.46 -2.46 13.13
C SER A 78 6.42 -2.25 11.61
N GLU A 79 6.17 -3.31 10.84
CA GLU A 79 6.03 -3.24 9.39
C GLU A 79 4.72 -2.57 8.99
N ALA A 80 3.64 -2.87 9.71
CA ALA A 80 2.36 -2.24 9.48
C ALA A 80 2.40 -0.72 9.77
N GLU A 81 3.10 -0.29 10.83
CA GLU A 81 3.27 1.15 11.11
C GLU A 81 4.17 1.84 10.06
N ARG A 82 5.24 1.18 9.59
CA ARG A 82 6.04 1.70 8.47
C ARG A 82 5.21 1.84 7.20
N ALA A 83 4.40 0.83 6.87
CA ALA A 83 3.47 0.89 5.74
C ALA A 83 2.45 2.04 5.89
N ARG A 84 2.01 2.35 7.12
CA ARG A 84 1.10 3.48 7.39
C ARG A 84 1.77 4.82 7.04
N GLY A 85 3.03 4.99 7.42
CA GLY A 85 3.83 6.16 7.05
C GLY A 85 3.98 6.32 5.54
N LEU A 86 4.27 5.22 4.83
CA LEU A 86 4.36 5.20 3.37
C LEU A 86 3.03 5.57 2.70
N ALA A 87 1.92 4.98 3.13
CA ALA A 87 0.60 5.27 2.58
C ALA A 87 0.19 6.75 2.75
N ARG A 88 0.55 7.37 3.88
CA ARG A 88 0.36 8.83 4.10
C ARG A 88 1.22 9.68 3.16
N ARG A 89 2.44 9.26 2.84
CA ARG A 89 3.30 9.98 1.87
C ARG A 89 2.77 9.86 0.45
N VAL A 90 2.24 8.70 0.08
CA VAL A 90 1.64 8.48 -1.26
C VAL A 90 0.35 9.29 -1.43
N ALA A 91 -0.49 9.31 -0.40
CA ALA A 91 -1.78 9.99 -0.40
C ALA A 91 -1.92 10.92 0.83
N PRO A 92 -1.24 12.08 0.81
CA PRO A 92 -1.30 13.07 1.88
C PRO A 92 -2.67 13.74 1.98
#